data_AF-F6UFD0-F1
#
_entry.id   AF-F6UFD0-F1
#
_cell.length_a   1.000
_cell.length_b   1.000
_cell.length_c   1.000
_cell.angle_alpha   90.00
_cell.angle_beta   90.00
_cell.angle_gamma   90.00
#
_symmetry.space_group_name_H-M   'P 1'
#
loop_
_entity.id
_entity.type
_entity.pdbx_description
1 polymer ?
#
loop_
_entity_poly.entity_id
_entity_poly.type
_entity_poly.pdbx_seq_one_letter_code
_entity_poly.pdbx_strand_id
1 'polypeptide(L)'
;MASEVLSPENGFRQSLTMAVAAICLECGFESTENIVLETLTEMLQSYLTEVGNSTRAYYEHSGRTIPTDKDVIFALSEMGFRNKSLLQYSRRGKRINIGQIVKTVDTSNPPVLQVGKSKGFPTYVPENHKYPHFPDPHSYIRTTTGQKPETDYVILREQASAQKRDVERALTRFVARTGRSHPLLPDDKNAFPLIEAQPHLIPYLNALLPSEHETLKLFEATNDQNNEQKE
;
A
#
# COMPACT_ATOMS: atom_id res chain seq x y z
N MET A 1 13.34 8.12 -26.82
CA MET A 1 13.27 8.76 -25.49
C MET A 1 11.81 8.80 -25.09
N ALA A 2 11.40 7.79 -24.33
CA ALA A 2 10.01 7.55 -23.98
C ALA A 2 9.64 8.33 -22.72
N SER A 3 8.61 9.16 -22.85
CA SER A 3 7.67 9.64 -21.82
C SER A 3 8.11 9.51 -20.36
N GLU A 4 8.69 10.57 -19.83
CA GLU A 4 8.63 10.84 -18.39
C GLU A 4 7.16 10.93 -17.97
N VAL A 5 6.80 10.08 -17.02
CA VAL A 5 5.46 10.02 -16.43
C VAL A 5 5.14 11.39 -15.80
N LEU A 6 4.14 12.08 -16.35
CA LEU A 6 3.61 13.34 -15.81
C LEU A 6 3.12 13.09 -14.38
N SER A 7 3.82 13.62 -13.38
CA SER A 7 3.21 13.87 -12.08
C SER A 7 2.13 14.96 -12.24
N PRO A 8 1.05 14.95 -11.45
CA PRO A 8 -0.03 15.92 -11.57
C PRO A 8 0.44 17.37 -11.35
N GLU A 9 1.52 17.57 -10.59
CA GLU A 9 2.16 18.89 -10.41
C GLU A 9 2.80 19.42 -11.71
N ASN A 10 3.24 18.53 -12.61
CA ASN A 10 3.83 18.90 -13.89
C ASN A 10 2.81 19.45 -14.89
N GLY A 11 1.51 19.15 -14.73
CA GLY A 11 0.47 19.59 -15.66
C GLY A 11 0.28 21.12 -15.67
N PHE A 12 0.24 21.75 -14.49
CA PHE A 12 0.12 23.21 -14.40
C PHE A 12 1.38 23.93 -14.89
N ARG A 13 2.56 23.40 -14.55
CA ARG A 13 3.83 23.92 -15.05
C ARG A 13 3.88 23.86 -16.58
N GLN A 14 3.47 22.74 -17.18
CA GLN A 14 3.40 22.59 -18.64
C GLN A 14 2.40 23.56 -19.29
N SER A 15 1.32 23.92 -18.59
CA SER A 15 0.40 24.93 -19.10
C SER A 15 1.04 26.33 -19.12
N LEU A 16 1.87 26.64 -18.12
CA LEU A 16 2.64 27.89 -18.09
C LEU A 16 3.74 27.90 -19.16
N THR A 17 4.44 26.78 -19.39
CA THR A 17 5.41 26.67 -20.49
C THR A 17 4.74 26.85 -21.85
N MET A 18 3.57 26.25 -22.06
CA MET A 18 2.77 26.46 -23.26
C MET A 18 2.33 27.93 -23.42
N ALA A 19 2.02 28.62 -22.31
CA ALA A 19 1.68 30.04 -22.35
C ALA A 19 2.86 30.95 -22.70
N VAL A 20 4.03 30.69 -22.12
CA VAL A 20 5.26 31.41 -22.47
C VAL A 20 5.63 31.16 -23.93
N ALA A 21 5.57 29.91 -24.40
CA ALA A 21 5.83 29.56 -25.79
C ALA A 21 4.88 30.27 -26.76
N ALA A 22 3.58 30.34 -26.42
CA ALA A 22 2.59 31.07 -27.20
C ALA A 22 2.94 32.57 -27.30
N ILE A 23 3.34 33.21 -26.19
CA ILE A 23 3.78 34.61 -26.21
C ILE A 23 5.04 34.80 -27.07
N CYS A 24 6.01 33.89 -26.99
CA CYS A 24 7.21 33.95 -27.85
C CYS A 24 6.86 33.83 -29.33
N LEU A 25 5.93 32.95 -29.70
CA LEU A 25 5.43 32.82 -31.06
C LEU A 25 4.67 34.07 -31.51
N GLU A 26 3.88 34.71 -30.63
CA GLU A 26 3.21 35.99 -30.92
C GLU A 26 4.22 37.11 -31.22
N CYS A 27 5.36 37.12 -30.53
CA CYS A 27 6.47 38.04 -30.77
C CYS A 27 7.25 37.74 -32.07
N GLY A 28 7.07 36.55 -32.67
CA GLY A 28 7.71 36.15 -33.92
C GLY A 28 9.03 35.38 -33.76
N PHE A 29 9.29 34.80 -32.59
CA PHE A 29 10.45 33.91 -32.41
C PHE A 29 10.18 32.54 -33.05
N GLU A 30 11.10 32.06 -33.88
CA GLU A 30 10.99 30.77 -34.58
C GLU A 30 11.61 29.61 -33.78
N SER A 31 12.68 29.88 -33.03
CA SER A 31 13.32 28.90 -32.15
C SER A 31 13.68 29.51 -30.81
N THR A 32 13.77 28.68 -29.77
CA THR A 32 14.18 29.07 -28.42
C THR A 32 14.87 27.90 -27.76
N GLU A 33 15.87 28.16 -26.92
CA GLU A 33 16.54 27.14 -26.12
C GLU A 33 15.65 26.70 -24.96
N ASN A 34 15.67 25.40 -24.64
CA ASN A 34 14.79 24.86 -23.59
C ASN A 34 15.07 25.50 -22.22
N ILE A 35 16.33 25.80 -21.91
CA ILE A 35 16.74 26.45 -20.65
C ILE A 35 16.14 27.86 -20.53
N VAL A 36 16.07 28.61 -21.63
CA VAL A 36 15.47 29.96 -21.64
C VAL A 36 13.96 29.87 -21.41
N LEU A 37 13.30 28.88 -22.02
CA LEU A 37 11.87 28.67 -21.85
C LEU A 37 11.53 28.28 -20.41
N GLU A 38 12.32 27.36 -19.82
CA GLU A 38 12.18 26.97 -18.42
C GLU A 38 12.41 28.15 -17.46
N THR A 39 13.50 28.90 -17.63
CA THR A 39 13.79 30.06 -16.79
C THR A 39 12.72 31.14 -16.89
N LEU A 40 12.21 31.44 -18.09
CA LEU A 40 11.09 32.37 -18.26
C LEU A 40 9.81 31.87 -17.57
N THR A 41 9.54 30.56 -17.58
CA THR A 41 8.40 30.04 -16.81
C THR A 41 8.56 30.17 -15.30
N GLU A 42 9.76 29.94 -14.77
CA GLU A 42 10.05 30.17 -13.35
C GLU A 42 9.89 31.64 -12.97
N MET A 43 10.37 32.54 -13.82
CA MET A 43 10.19 33.98 -13.63
C MET A 43 8.71 34.37 -13.67
N LEU A 44 7.93 33.82 -14.60
CA LEU A 44 6.50 34.08 -14.68
C LEU A 44 5.76 33.57 -13.43
N GLN A 45 6.07 32.36 -12.97
CA GLN A 45 5.50 31.80 -11.75
C GLN A 45 5.85 32.65 -10.53
N SER A 46 7.12 33.04 -10.40
CA SER A 46 7.60 33.90 -9.31
C SER A 46 6.89 35.25 -9.33
N TYR A 47 6.75 35.86 -10.50
CA TYR A 47 6.04 37.13 -10.67
C TYR A 47 4.55 37.03 -10.25
N LEU A 48 3.85 35.96 -10.64
CA LEU A 48 2.46 35.74 -10.22
C LEU A 48 2.33 35.59 -8.70
N THR A 49 3.27 34.87 -8.06
CA THR A 49 3.29 34.75 -6.59
C THR A 49 3.58 36.08 -5.90
N GLU A 50 4.48 36.90 -6.47
CA GLU A 50 4.82 38.21 -5.94
C GLU A 50 3.63 39.18 -6.03
N VAL A 51 2.93 39.22 -7.16
CA VAL A 51 1.69 39.99 -7.30
C VAL A 51 0.67 39.56 -6.25
N GLY A 52 0.49 38.25 -6.04
CA GLY A 52 -0.41 37.71 -5.02
C GLY A 52 -0.03 38.13 -3.59
N ASN A 53 1.26 38.08 -3.25
CA ASN A 53 1.79 38.50 -1.95
C ASN A 53 1.63 40.01 -1.72
N SER A 54 1.91 40.84 -2.72
CA SER A 54 1.71 42.28 -2.64
C SER A 54 0.22 42.61 -2.46
N THR A 55 -0.65 41.98 -3.26
CA THR A 55 -2.12 42.14 -3.13
C THR A 55 -2.60 41.76 -1.73
N ARG A 56 -2.03 40.68 -1.17
CA ARG A 56 -2.30 40.22 0.20
C ARG A 56 -1.94 41.25 1.25
N ALA A 57 -0.74 41.85 1.17
CA ALA A 57 -0.34 42.89 2.08
C ALA A 57 -1.33 44.08 2.09
N TYR A 58 -1.88 44.47 0.92
CA TYR A 58 -2.83 45.57 0.82
C TYR A 58 -4.20 45.29 1.45
N TYR A 59 -4.80 44.13 1.18
CA TYR A 59 -6.11 43.83 1.76
C TYR A 59 -6.01 43.51 3.25
N GLU A 60 -4.89 42.92 3.71
CA GLU A 60 -4.61 42.71 5.13
C GLU A 60 -4.40 44.04 5.86
N HIS A 61 -3.75 45.02 5.23
CA HIS A 61 -3.61 46.38 5.79
C HIS A 61 -4.98 47.06 6.00
N SER A 62 -5.97 46.72 5.19
CA SER A 62 -7.34 47.20 5.33
C SER A 62 -8.18 46.39 6.35
N GLY A 63 -7.62 45.35 6.98
CA GLY A 63 -8.34 44.42 7.85
C GLY A 63 -9.34 43.50 7.12
N ARG A 64 -9.26 43.43 5.78
CA ARG A 64 -10.12 42.56 4.95
C ARG A 64 -9.43 41.22 4.74
N THR A 65 -10.19 40.18 4.38
CA THR A 65 -9.67 38.85 4.02
C THR A 65 -9.86 38.52 2.54
N ILE A 66 -10.63 39.32 1.81
CA ILE A 66 -10.95 39.12 0.40
C ILE A 66 -10.33 40.26 -0.42
N PRO A 67 -9.49 39.96 -1.42
CA PRO A 67 -8.93 40.97 -2.31
C PRO A 67 -10.03 41.59 -3.18
N THR A 68 -9.98 42.91 -3.33
CA THR A 68 -10.81 43.68 -4.27
C THR A 68 -9.98 44.05 -5.50
N ASP A 69 -10.63 44.36 -6.62
CA ASP A 69 -9.97 44.76 -7.88
C ASP A 69 -8.98 45.91 -7.69
N LYS A 70 -9.31 46.89 -6.85
CA LYS A 70 -8.43 48.00 -6.49
C LYS A 70 -7.12 47.55 -5.83
N ASP A 71 -7.16 46.54 -4.96
CA ASP A 71 -5.97 46.04 -4.26
C ASP A 71 -4.97 45.46 -5.27
N VAL A 72 -5.46 44.76 -6.29
CA VAL A 72 -4.64 44.21 -7.39
C VAL A 72 -4.08 45.33 -8.26
N ILE A 73 -4.89 46.34 -8.58
CA ILE A 73 -4.47 47.51 -9.38
C ILE A 73 -3.35 48.28 -8.66
N PHE A 74 -3.44 48.43 -7.33
CA PHE A 74 -2.40 49.05 -6.52
C PHE A 74 -1.13 48.20 -6.49
N ALA A 75 -1.24 46.90 -6.22
CA ALA A 75 -0.09 45.98 -6.25
C ALA A 75 0.65 46.01 -7.60
N LEU A 76 -0.10 45.94 -8.71
CA LEU A 76 0.49 46.04 -10.06
C LEU A 76 1.15 47.40 -10.31
N SER A 77 0.53 48.50 -9.85
CA SER A 77 1.11 49.84 -10.00
C SER A 77 2.39 50.03 -9.19
N GLU A 78 2.47 49.44 -8.00
CA GLU A 78 3.68 49.45 -7.16
C GLU A 78 4.81 48.65 -7.80
N MET A 79 4.50 47.50 -8.39
CA MET A 79 5.45 46.69 -9.18
C MET A 79 5.84 47.33 -10.52
N GLY A 80 5.37 48.56 -10.81
CA GLY A 80 5.73 49.32 -12.00
C GLY A 80 4.91 49.03 -13.25
N PHE A 81 3.79 48.31 -13.14
CA PHE A 81 2.91 48.01 -14.27
C PHE A 81 2.01 49.19 -14.65
N ARG A 82 1.98 49.55 -15.93
CA ARG A 82 1.15 50.65 -16.45
C ARG A 82 -0.26 50.15 -16.79
N ASN A 83 -1.21 50.28 -15.87
CA ASN A 83 -2.60 49.81 -16.03
C ASN A 83 -3.30 50.21 -17.34
N LYS A 84 -2.98 51.39 -17.91
CA LYS A 84 -3.58 51.88 -19.16
C LYS A 84 -3.19 51.05 -20.39
N SER A 85 -2.04 50.37 -20.39
CA SER A 85 -1.58 49.57 -21.53
C SER A 85 -2.34 48.25 -21.67
N LEU A 86 -3.02 47.78 -20.61
CA LEU A 86 -3.71 46.49 -20.59
C LEU A 86 -4.81 46.41 -21.65
N LEU A 87 -5.58 47.50 -21.84
CA LEU A 87 -6.65 47.55 -22.84
C LEU A 87 -6.07 47.46 -24.27
N GLN A 88 -4.94 48.11 -24.52
CA GLN A 88 -4.24 48.04 -25.80
C GLN A 88 -3.68 46.63 -26.03
N TYR A 89 -3.08 46.02 -25.02
CA TYR A 89 -2.59 44.64 -25.08
C TYR A 89 -3.72 43.63 -25.32
N SER A 90 -4.93 43.91 -24.81
CA SER A 90 -6.12 43.11 -25.07
C SER A 90 -6.56 43.19 -26.53
N ARG A 91 -6.44 44.33 -27.21
CA ARG A 91 -6.93 44.47 -28.61
C ARG A 91 -5.98 43.89 -29.68
N ARG A 92 -4.91 43.20 -29.30
CA ARG A 92 -3.96 42.63 -30.27
C ARG A 92 -4.60 41.50 -31.10
N GLY A 93 -4.28 41.45 -32.39
CA GLY A 93 -4.90 40.52 -33.35
C GLY A 93 -4.28 39.13 -33.44
N LYS A 94 -2.99 38.98 -33.12
CA LYS A 94 -2.28 37.68 -33.13
C LYS A 94 -2.40 36.99 -31.77
N ARG A 95 -3.60 36.57 -31.36
CA ARG A 95 -3.76 35.81 -30.11
C ARG A 95 -3.67 34.32 -30.39
N ILE A 96 -2.71 33.65 -29.80
CA ILE A 96 -2.66 32.18 -29.81
C ILE A 96 -3.54 31.69 -28.65
N ASN A 97 -4.64 31.01 -28.99
CA ASN A 97 -5.57 30.48 -27.98
C ASN A 97 -5.02 29.17 -27.42
N ILE A 98 -4.64 29.20 -26.15
CA ILE A 98 -4.21 28.02 -25.41
C ILE A 98 -5.47 27.32 -24.93
N GLY A 99 -5.71 26.10 -25.40
CA GLY A 99 -6.90 25.31 -25.06
C GLY A 99 -7.07 25.14 -23.55
N GLN A 100 -8.31 24.88 -23.12
CA GLN A 100 -8.61 24.67 -21.70
C GLN A 100 -7.84 23.46 -21.15
N ILE A 101 -7.19 23.65 -20.01
CA ILE A 101 -6.50 22.58 -19.28
C ILE A 101 -7.57 21.62 -18.76
N VAL A 102 -7.65 20.43 -19.36
CA VAL A 102 -8.52 19.36 -18.86
C VAL A 102 -7.85 18.81 -17.61
N LYS A 103 -8.41 19.13 -16.44
CA LYS A 103 -8.04 18.44 -15.20
C LYS A 103 -8.36 16.96 -15.39
N THR A 104 -7.37 16.09 -15.20
CA THR A 104 -7.62 14.66 -15.10
C THR A 104 -8.61 14.46 -13.96
N VAL A 105 -9.82 14.00 -14.29
CA VAL A 105 -10.82 13.65 -13.29
C VAL A 105 -10.22 12.51 -12.49
N ASP A 106 -10.11 12.67 -11.18
CA ASP A 106 -9.71 11.58 -10.30
C ASP A 106 -10.66 10.41 -10.58
N THR A 107 -10.10 9.30 -11.09
CA THR A 107 -10.85 8.06 -11.23
C THR A 107 -11.31 7.68 -9.84
N SER A 108 -12.59 7.94 -9.54
CA SER A 108 -13.22 7.48 -8.32
C SER A 108 -12.91 5.99 -8.19
N ASN A 109 -12.21 5.62 -7.12
CA ASN A 109 -11.99 4.23 -6.80
C ASN A 109 -13.36 3.54 -6.81
N PRO A 110 -13.48 2.36 -7.44
CA PRO A 110 -14.75 1.65 -7.45
C PRO A 110 -15.22 1.46 -6.00
N PRO A 111 -16.54 1.54 -5.76
CA PRO A 111 -17.07 1.35 -4.41
C PRO A 111 -16.60 0.00 -3.88
N VAL A 112 -15.89 0.04 -2.76
CA VAL A 112 -15.51 -1.17 -2.03
C VAL A 112 -16.80 -1.92 -1.70
N LEU A 113 -16.83 -3.22 -1.99
CA LEU A 113 -17.97 -4.08 -1.66
C LEU A 113 -18.26 -3.96 -0.16
N GLN A 114 -19.39 -3.34 0.17
CA GLN A 114 -19.90 -3.27 1.54
C GLN A 114 -20.66 -4.55 1.83
N VAL A 115 -20.29 -5.24 2.91
CA VAL A 115 -20.90 -6.52 3.29
C VAL A 115 -21.49 -6.37 4.68
N GLY A 116 -22.80 -6.23 4.74
CA GLY A 116 -23.55 -6.09 6.00
C GLY A 116 -24.10 -4.69 6.23
N LYS A 117 -24.74 -4.49 7.39
CA LYS A 117 -25.33 -3.19 7.76
C LYS A 117 -24.26 -2.36 8.46
N SER A 118 -23.88 -1.23 7.86
CA SER A 118 -22.99 -0.26 8.52
C SER A 118 -23.63 0.23 9.82
N LYS A 119 -22.86 0.22 10.91
CA LYS A 119 -23.31 0.74 12.20
C LYS A 119 -23.40 2.26 12.10
N GLY A 120 -24.60 2.80 12.29
CA GLY A 120 -24.82 4.24 12.36
C GLY A 120 -24.09 4.88 13.55
N PHE A 121 -23.92 6.20 13.51
CA PHE A 121 -23.35 6.91 14.64
C PHE A 121 -24.26 6.80 15.88
N PRO A 122 -23.68 6.75 17.09
CA PRO A 122 -24.44 6.82 18.33
C PRO A 122 -25.26 8.12 18.43
N THR A 123 -26.38 8.11 19.16
CA THR A 123 -27.33 9.23 19.28
C THR A 123 -26.73 10.55 19.79
N TYR A 124 -25.59 10.51 20.48
CA TYR A 124 -24.89 11.71 20.96
C TYR A 124 -24.01 12.39 19.89
N VAL A 125 -23.85 11.78 18.72
CA VAL A 125 -23.14 12.37 17.58
C VAL A 125 -24.20 13.00 16.66
N PRO A 126 -24.18 14.32 16.44
CA PRO A 126 -25.12 14.97 15.53
C PRO A 126 -24.95 14.43 14.11
N GLU A 127 -26.05 13.93 13.50
CA GLU A 127 -26.07 13.41 12.12
C GLU A 127 -25.64 14.46 11.07
N ASN A 128 -25.63 15.73 11.46
CA ASN A 128 -25.32 16.88 10.60
C ASN A 128 -23.81 17.06 10.37
N HIS A 129 -22.96 16.39 11.15
CA HIS A 129 -21.53 16.43 10.93
C HIS A 129 -21.11 15.33 9.95
N LYS A 130 -20.46 15.76 8.87
CA LYS A 130 -19.88 14.95 7.80
C LYS A 130 -18.68 14.13 8.30
N TYR A 131 -18.90 13.24 9.26
CA TYR A 131 -17.88 12.30 9.71
C TYR A 131 -17.72 11.15 8.71
N PRO A 132 -16.50 10.59 8.57
CA PRO A 132 -16.32 9.39 7.78
C PRO A 132 -17.12 8.25 8.39
N HIS A 133 -17.79 7.47 7.55
CA HIS A 133 -18.54 6.29 8.00
C HIS A 133 -17.61 5.31 8.72
N PHE A 134 -18.16 4.57 9.69
CA PHE A 134 -17.44 3.46 10.28
C PHE A 134 -17.03 2.46 9.18
N PRO A 135 -15.82 1.87 9.26
CA PRO A 135 -15.40 0.83 8.33
C PRO A 135 -16.39 -0.35 8.37
N ASP A 136 -16.38 -1.16 7.32
CA ASP A 136 -17.28 -2.31 7.22
C ASP A 136 -17.13 -3.24 8.45
N PRO A 137 -18.23 -3.80 9.01
CA PRO A 137 -18.16 -4.71 10.15
C PRO A 137 -17.14 -5.84 9.98
N HIS A 138 -16.96 -6.41 8.79
CA HIS A 138 -15.96 -7.47 8.58
C HIS A 138 -14.50 -6.95 8.57
N SER A 139 -14.29 -5.64 8.53
CA SER A 139 -12.95 -5.03 8.66
C SER A 139 -12.44 -5.02 10.10
N TYR A 140 -13.34 -5.00 11.10
CA TYR A 140 -12.96 -4.89 12.52
C TYR A 140 -13.58 -5.96 13.42
N ILE A 141 -14.65 -6.64 12.98
CA ILE A 141 -15.26 -7.76 13.68
C ILE A 141 -14.65 -9.05 13.11
N ARG A 142 -13.82 -9.72 13.92
CA ARG A 142 -13.43 -11.10 13.66
C ARG A 142 -14.70 -11.95 13.69
N THR A 143 -15.17 -12.33 12.50
CA THR A 143 -16.26 -13.28 12.38
C THR A 143 -15.72 -14.63 12.83
N THR A 144 -16.16 -15.14 13.98
CA THR A 144 -15.77 -16.47 14.44
C THR A 144 -16.31 -17.49 13.44
N THR A 145 -15.43 -18.01 12.58
CA THR A 145 -15.76 -19.18 11.77
C THR A 145 -16.16 -20.30 12.74
N GLY A 146 -17.35 -20.87 12.53
CA GLY A 146 -18.18 -21.53 13.55
C GLY A 146 -17.68 -22.88 14.12
N GLN A 147 -16.38 -23.11 14.19
CA GLN A 147 -15.82 -24.25 14.93
C GLN A 147 -14.75 -23.69 15.87
N LYS A 148 -15.13 -23.42 17.12
CA LYS A 148 -14.14 -23.19 18.16
C LYS A 148 -13.34 -24.49 18.27
N PRO A 149 -12.00 -24.49 18.09
CA PRO A 149 -11.22 -25.69 18.28
C PRO A 149 -11.46 -26.22 19.69
N GLU A 150 -11.58 -27.55 19.84
CA GLU A 150 -11.75 -28.16 21.15
C GLU A 150 -10.56 -27.79 22.04
N THR A 151 -10.85 -27.10 23.15
CA THR A 151 -9.83 -26.63 24.10
C THR A 151 -9.62 -27.60 25.26
N ASP A 152 -10.34 -28.71 25.28
CA ASP A 152 -10.30 -29.69 26.37
C ASP A 152 -8.99 -30.48 26.30
N TYR A 153 -8.12 -30.22 27.28
CA TYR A 153 -6.77 -30.80 27.37
C TYR A 153 -6.75 -32.33 27.24
N VAL A 154 -7.73 -33.01 27.86
CA VAL A 154 -7.83 -34.47 27.85
C VAL A 154 -8.09 -35.00 26.44
N ILE A 155 -9.04 -34.40 25.72
CA ILE A 155 -9.42 -34.81 24.36
C ILE A 155 -8.26 -34.57 23.40
N LEU A 156 -7.63 -33.39 23.48
CA LEU A 156 -6.48 -33.05 22.63
C LEU A 156 -5.33 -34.05 22.82
N ARG A 157 -5.03 -34.41 24.06
CA ARG A 157 -3.96 -35.36 24.38
C ARG A 157 -4.30 -36.78 23.96
N GLU A 158 -5.57 -37.18 24.07
CA GLU A 158 -6.05 -38.47 23.57
C GLU A 158 -5.94 -38.56 22.05
N GLN A 159 -6.38 -37.53 21.32
CA GLN A 159 -6.31 -37.47 19.86
C GLN A 159 -4.85 -37.47 19.36
N ALA A 160 -3.97 -36.66 19.98
CA ALA A 160 -2.55 -36.65 19.63
C ALA A 160 -1.89 -38.01 19.90
N SER A 161 -2.26 -38.68 20.99
CA SER A 161 -1.77 -40.02 21.31
C SER A 161 -2.29 -41.07 20.33
N ALA A 162 -3.55 -40.97 19.92
CA ALA A 162 -4.14 -41.86 18.92
C ALA A 162 -3.45 -41.69 17.56
N GLN A 163 -3.28 -40.45 17.10
CA GLN A 163 -2.56 -40.13 15.86
C GLN A 163 -1.13 -40.68 15.88
N LYS A 164 -0.40 -40.51 16.99
CA LYS A 164 0.96 -41.06 17.15
C LYS A 164 0.97 -42.58 17.00
N ARG A 165 0.05 -43.30 17.67
CA ARG A 165 -0.05 -44.77 17.57
C ARG A 165 -0.40 -45.22 16.15
N ASP A 166 -1.28 -44.50 15.48
CA ASP A 166 -1.71 -44.85 14.12
C ASP A 166 -0.60 -44.62 13.10
N VAL A 167 0.15 -43.52 13.22
CA VAL A 167 1.35 -43.26 12.42
C VAL A 167 2.42 -44.33 12.65
N GLU A 168 2.71 -44.67 13.91
CA GLU A 168 3.67 -45.73 14.26
C GLU A 168 3.25 -47.07 13.62
N ARG A 169 1.99 -47.48 13.81
CA ARG A 169 1.46 -48.73 13.23
C ARG A 169 1.49 -48.72 11.71
N ALA A 170 1.12 -47.60 11.07
CA ALA A 170 1.14 -47.46 9.62
C ALA A 170 2.57 -47.57 9.08
N LEU A 171 3.53 -46.89 9.72
CA LEU A 171 4.94 -46.96 9.34
C LEU A 171 5.52 -48.36 9.55
N THR A 172 5.26 -49.00 10.71
CA THR A 172 5.69 -50.37 10.96
C THR A 172 5.15 -51.33 9.90
N ARG A 173 3.85 -51.25 9.56
CA ARG A 173 3.24 -52.07 8.51
C ARG A 173 3.85 -51.78 7.13
N PHE A 174 4.13 -50.52 6.83
CA PHE A 174 4.78 -50.12 5.59
C PHE A 174 6.17 -50.76 5.50
N VAL A 175 7.06 -50.49 6.46
CA VAL A 175 8.43 -51.02 6.45
C VAL A 175 8.45 -52.54 6.46
N ALA A 176 7.57 -53.18 7.23
CA ALA A 176 7.47 -54.64 7.24
C ALA A 176 6.98 -55.23 5.90
N ARG A 177 6.21 -54.48 5.10
CA ARG A 177 5.72 -54.92 3.79
C ARG A 177 6.70 -54.63 2.66
N THR A 178 7.42 -53.51 2.73
CA THR A 178 8.36 -53.09 1.68
C THR A 178 9.77 -53.67 1.89
N GLY A 179 10.13 -53.97 3.14
CA GLY A 179 11.42 -54.53 3.53
C GLY A 179 11.41 -56.05 3.71
N ARG A 180 12.52 -56.59 4.21
CA ARG A 180 12.61 -57.99 4.63
C ARG A 180 11.93 -58.14 5.99
N SER A 181 10.89 -58.97 6.05
CA SER A 181 10.15 -59.26 7.28
C SER A 181 10.03 -60.76 7.53
N HIS A 182 10.06 -61.12 8.81
CA HIS A 182 9.87 -62.49 9.30
C HIS A 182 8.56 -62.55 10.10
N PRO A 183 7.60 -63.39 9.71
CA PRO A 183 6.36 -63.53 10.47
C PRO A 183 6.64 -64.27 11.78
N LEU A 184 6.07 -63.78 12.89
CA LEU A 184 6.24 -64.42 14.20
C LEU A 184 5.51 -65.77 14.29
N LEU A 185 4.36 -65.89 13.62
CA LEU A 185 3.53 -67.09 13.61
C LEU A 185 3.62 -67.75 12.22
N PRO A 186 3.82 -69.09 12.15
CA PRO A 186 3.98 -69.79 10.88
C PRO A 186 2.68 -69.83 10.04
N ASP A 187 1.51 -69.82 10.70
CA ASP A 187 0.20 -69.91 10.04
C ASP A 187 -0.37 -68.56 9.60
N ASP A 188 0.00 -67.46 10.27
CA ASP A 188 -0.48 -66.11 9.93
C ASP A 188 0.68 -65.17 9.62
N LYS A 189 1.01 -65.09 8.32
CA LYS A 189 2.09 -64.26 7.81
C LYS A 189 1.80 -62.75 7.92
N ASN A 190 0.55 -62.35 8.16
CA ASN A 190 0.12 -60.95 8.11
C ASN A 190 -0.21 -60.37 9.50
N ALA A 191 -0.50 -61.19 10.51
CA ALA A 191 -0.85 -60.69 11.84
C ALA A 191 0.30 -59.96 12.54
N PHE A 192 1.53 -60.50 12.46
CA PHE A 192 2.70 -59.94 13.15
C PHE A 192 3.99 -60.06 12.32
N PRO A 193 4.14 -59.23 11.27
CA PRO A 193 5.36 -59.19 10.49
C PRO A 193 6.44 -58.39 11.23
N LEU A 194 7.50 -59.06 11.68
CA LEU A 194 8.64 -58.42 12.34
C LEU A 194 9.67 -58.01 11.30
N ILE A 195 10.25 -56.81 11.47
CA ILE A 195 11.30 -56.31 10.57
C ILE A 195 12.60 -57.06 10.89
N GLU A 196 13.24 -57.60 9.85
CA GLU A 196 14.51 -58.32 10.01
C GLU A 196 15.63 -57.38 10.48
N ALA A 197 16.38 -57.79 11.51
CA ALA A 197 17.51 -57.02 12.00
C ALA A 197 18.67 -57.05 10.99
N GLN A 198 19.02 -55.89 10.44
CA GLN A 198 20.17 -55.76 9.56
C GLN A 198 21.45 -55.53 10.37
N PRO A 199 22.49 -56.37 10.23
CA PRO A 199 23.75 -56.15 10.92
C PRO A 199 24.44 -54.90 10.34
N HIS A 200 24.64 -53.88 11.18
CA HIS A 200 25.33 -52.66 10.79
C HIS A 200 26.83 -52.73 11.14
N LEU A 201 27.68 -52.11 10.33
CA LEU A 201 29.15 -52.14 10.50
C LEU A 201 29.61 -51.43 11.78
N ILE A 202 28.83 -50.46 12.28
CA ILE A 202 29.16 -49.65 13.46
C ILE A 202 27.92 -49.56 14.37
N PRO A 203 27.54 -50.63 15.09
CA PRO A 203 26.28 -50.68 15.84
C PRO A 203 26.27 -49.76 17.06
N TYR A 204 27.43 -49.57 17.70
CA TYR A 204 27.55 -48.72 18.90
C TYR A 204 27.25 -47.25 18.60
N LEU A 205 27.63 -46.76 17.41
CA LEU A 205 27.42 -45.38 17.03
C LEU A 205 25.94 -45.11 16.76
N ASN A 206 25.24 -45.99 16.05
CA ASN A 206 23.80 -45.85 15.81
C ASN A 206 22.97 -45.95 17.10
N ALA A 207 23.38 -46.77 18.07
CA ALA A 207 22.69 -46.88 19.35
C ALA A 207 22.92 -45.69 20.29
N LEU A 208 24.04 -44.96 20.12
CA LEU A 208 24.40 -43.80 20.94
C LEU A 208 23.98 -42.47 20.32
N LEU A 209 23.79 -42.40 19.00
CA LEU A 209 23.33 -41.19 18.35
C LEU A 209 21.83 -41.02 18.54
N PRO A 210 21.36 -39.80 18.88
CA PRO A 210 19.94 -39.50 18.86
C PRO A 210 19.37 -39.76 17.48
N SER A 211 18.17 -40.32 17.42
CA SER A 211 17.47 -40.47 16.15
C SER A 211 17.17 -39.08 15.57
N GLU A 212 17.13 -38.96 14.24
CA GLU A 212 16.82 -37.70 13.54
C GLU A 212 15.50 -37.09 14.01
N HIS A 213 14.54 -37.91 14.41
CA HIS A 213 13.28 -37.46 14.99
C HIS A 213 13.42 -36.92 16.42
N GLU A 214 14.34 -37.43 17.22
CA GLU A 214 14.64 -36.88 18.55
C GLU A 214 15.40 -35.56 18.47
N THR A 215 16.32 -35.41 17.51
CA THR A 215 17.02 -34.14 17.30
C THR A 215 16.05 -33.04 16.87
N LEU A 216 15.12 -33.33 15.96
CA LEU A 216 14.08 -32.38 15.53
C LEU A 216 13.20 -31.92 16.69
N LYS A 217 12.79 -32.83 17.57
CA LYS A 217 12.02 -32.48 18.79
C LYS A 217 12.78 -31.59 19.75
N LEU A 218 14.09 -31.82 19.89
CA LEU A 218 14.94 -30.96 20.72
C LEU A 218 15.03 -29.56 20.12
N PHE A 219 15.14 -29.43 18.79
CA PHE A 219 15.13 -28.13 18.11
C PHE A 219 13.79 -27.39 18.28
N GLU A 220 12.67 -28.08 18.13
CA GLU A 220 11.33 -27.52 18.35
C GLU A 220 11.19 -27.01 19.80
N ALA A 221 11.58 -27.83 20.79
CA ALA A 221 11.56 -27.43 22.20
C ALA A 221 12.46 -26.22 22.52
N THR A 222 13.62 -26.10 21.87
CA THR A 222 14.49 -24.92 22.05
C THR A 222 13.93 -23.64 21.42
N ASN A 223 13.16 -23.77 20.33
CA ASN A 223 12.54 -22.62 19.67
C ASN A 223 11.34 -22.09 20.46
N ASP A 224 10.56 -22.97 21.09
CA ASP A 224 9.44 -22.57 21.95
C ASP A 224 9.92 -21.82 23.20
N GLN A 225 11.02 -22.27 23.83
CA GLN A 225 11.62 -21.57 24.98
C GLN A 225 12.18 -20.19 24.64
N ASN A 226 12.70 -20.00 23.42
CA ASN A 226 13.21 -18.71 22.96
C ASN A 226 12.09 -17.70 22.64
N ASN A 227 10.88 -18.19 22.33
CA ASN A 227 9.72 -17.35 22.08
C ASN A 227 9.02 -16.93 23.39
N GLU A 228 8.96 -17.81 24.40
CA GLU A 228 8.41 -17.47 25.72
C GLU A 228 9.26 -16.45 26.51
N GLN A 229 10.56 -16.32 26.23
CA GLN A 229 11.43 -15.30 26.84
C GLN A 229 11.35 -13.92 26.17
N LYS A 230 10.58 -13.79 25.08
CA LYS A 230 10.41 -12.53 24.32
C LYS A 230 9.04 -11.86 24.53
N GLU A 231 8.14 -12.45 25.32
CA GLU A 231 6.94 -11.81 25.86
C GLU A 231 7.16 -11.37 27.31
#